data_AF-A0A7S1UXS3-F1
#
_entry.id   AF-A0A7S1UXS3-F1
#
_cell.length_a   1.000
_cell.length_b   1.000
_cell.length_c   1.000
_cell.angle_alpha   90.00
_cell.angle_beta   90.00
_cell.angle_gamma   90.00
#
_symmetry.space_group_name_H-M   'P 1'
#
loop_
_entity.id
_entity.type
_entity.pdbx_description
1 polymer ?
#
loop_
_entity_poly.entity_id
_entity_poly.type
_entity_poly.pdbx_seq_one_letter_code
_entity_poly.pdbx_strand_id
1 'polypeptide(L)'
;LDFERSDNGTMLAAGEYVGEQWLSDFGLTVSADGAGSTGFTPGGQARVFDTANPTGSDEDLGTPNSAFGGPGIGDFGSPTNSVALGKVLIIQESDKDAPDDNQFGGVISFMFVDPVK
;
A
#
# COMPACT_ATOMS: atom_id res chain seq x y z
N LEU A 1 -1.61 -13.07 0.34
CA LEU A 1 -0.64 -12.01 0.69
C LEU A 1 -1.28 -11.17 1.77
N ASP A 2 -0.58 -10.94 2.87
CA ASP A 2 -1.06 -10.08 3.97
C ASP A 2 -0.43 -8.67 3.96
N PHE A 3 0.55 -8.44 3.06
CA PHE A 3 1.35 -7.22 2.92
C PHE A 3 2.15 -6.81 4.18
N GLU A 4 2.16 -7.63 5.22
CA GLU A 4 3.05 -7.46 6.36
C GLU A 4 4.42 -8.06 6.08
N ARG A 5 4.49 -9.09 5.23
CA ARG A 5 5.71 -9.84 4.94
C ARG A 5 5.87 -10.21 3.47
N SER A 6 7.13 -10.33 3.04
CA SER A 6 7.52 -11.00 1.79
C SER A 6 7.27 -12.51 1.86
N ASP A 7 7.48 -13.21 0.75
CA ASP A 7 7.38 -14.68 0.65
C ASP A 7 8.21 -15.44 1.69
N ASN A 8 9.44 -15.02 1.94
CA ASN A 8 10.33 -15.63 2.92
C ASN A 8 10.08 -15.21 4.38
N GLY A 9 9.01 -14.45 4.64
CA GLY A 9 8.62 -14.01 5.98
C GLY A 9 9.34 -12.74 6.49
N THR A 10 10.13 -12.06 5.66
CA THR A 10 10.74 -10.78 6.01
C THR A 10 9.66 -9.71 6.15
N MET A 11 9.70 -8.91 7.22
CA MET A 11 8.73 -7.82 7.42
C MET A 11 8.95 -6.72 6.39
N LEU A 12 7.86 -6.28 5.76
CA LEU A 12 7.89 -5.14 4.85
C LEU A 12 7.87 -3.83 5.64
N ALA A 13 8.73 -2.89 5.26
CA ALA A 13 8.78 -1.59 5.91
C ALA A 13 7.73 -0.65 5.30
N ALA A 14 7.10 0.19 6.13
CA ALA A 14 6.31 1.31 5.61
C ALA A 14 7.20 2.21 4.74
N GLY A 15 6.71 2.57 3.56
CA GLY A 15 7.46 3.34 2.57
C GLY A 15 8.37 2.55 1.66
N GLU A 16 8.55 1.25 1.87
CA GLU A 16 9.23 0.38 0.93
C GLU A 16 8.49 0.32 -0.42
N TYR A 17 9.24 0.39 -1.51
CA TYR A 17 8.74 0.09 -2.84
C TYR A 17 8.88 -1.40 -3.15
N VAL A 18 7.77 -2.03 -3.48
CA VAL A 18 7.67 -3.48 -3.65
C VAL A 18 7.19 -3.85 -5.06
N GLY A 19 7.71 -4.96 -5.56
CA GLY A 19 7.32 -5.53 -6.85
C GLY A 19 7.67 -7.00 -7.05
N GLU A 20 8.69 -7.52 -6.34
CA GLU A 20 9.15 -8.91 -6.47
C GLU A 20 9.24 -9.66 -5.12
N GLN A 21 8.77 -9.04 -4.04
CA GLN A 21 8.80 -9.58 -2.68
C GLN A 21 8.02 -10.89 -2.50
N TRP A 22 7.26 -11.33 -3.50
CA TRP A 22 6.48 -12.56 -3.50
C TRP A 22 6.81 -13.47 -4.68
N LEU A 23 7.91 -13.21 -5.38
CA LEU A 23 8.26 -13.93 -6.60
C LEU A 23 8.74 -15.36 -6.31
N SER A 24 9.54 -15.58 -5.26
CA SER A 24 10.20 -16.87 -5.02
C SER A 24 9.20 -17.97 -4.67
N ASP A 25 8.32 -17.72 -3.70
CA ASP A 25 7.46 -18.79 -3.18
C ASP A 25 6.03 -18.74 -3.73
N PHE A 26 5.63 -17.60 -4.30
CA PHE A 26 4.29 -17.44 -4.90
C PHE A 26 4.31 -17.23 -6.41
N GLY A 27 5.48 -17.04 -7.03
CA GLY A 27 5.58 -16.79 -8.46
C GLY A 27 4.96 -15.47 -8.89
N LEU A 28 4.80 -14.55 -7.93
CA LEU A 28 3.95 -13.38 -8.07
C LEU A 28 4.78 -12.10 -8.11
N THR A 29 4.55 -11.29 -9.15
CA THR A 29 5.00 -9.90 -9.20
C THR A 29 3.85 -8.94 -8.99
N VAL A 30 4.19 -7.76 -8.46
CA VAL A 30 3.29 -6.63 -8.29
C VAL A 30 3.83 -5.44 -9.06
N SER A 31 2.96 -4.75 -9.78
CA SER A 31 3.27 -3.48 -10.40
C SER A 31 2.20 -2.43 -10.12
N ALA A 32 2.58 -1.16 -10.22
CA ALA A 32 1.73 -0.02 -10.00
C ALA A 32 1.92 1.02 -11.11
N ASP A 33 0.81 1.49 -11.65
CA ASP A 33 0.75 2.54 -12.68
C ASP A 33 -0.31 3.58 -12.30
N GLY A 34 0.10 4.84 -12.14
CA GLY A 34 -0.80 5.91 -11.76
C GLY A 34 -1.65 6.39 -12.94
N ALA A 35 -2.89 6.79 -12.65
CA ALA A 35 -3.83 7.18 -13.69
C ALA A 35 -3.31 8.38 -14.51
N GLY A 36 -3.28 8.25 -15.84
CA GLY A 36 -2.96 9.38 -16.72
C GLY A 36 -1.56 9.99 -16.52
N SER A 37 -0.55 9.16 -16.18
CA SER A 37 0.83 9.60 -15.87
C SER A 37 0.95 10.44 -14.59
N THR A 38 0.01 10.27 -13.65
CA THR A 38 0.13 10.77 -12.27
C THR A 38 0.84 9.72 -11.40
N GLY A 39 1.12 10.07 -10.15
CA GLY A 39 1.81 9.19 -9.22
C GLY A 39 3.32 9.05 -9.48
N PHE A 40 4.02 8.50 -8.50
CA PHE A 40 5.45 8.24 -8.51
C PHE A 40 5.73 6.76 -8.20
N THR A 41 5.80 5.94 -9.24
CA THR A 41 6.07 4.50 -9.13
C THR A 41 7.45 4.17 -9.72
N PRO A 42 8.55 4.38 -8.97
CA PRO A 42 9.90 4.07 -9.46
C PRO A 42 9.97 2.59 -9.85
N GLY A 43 10.41 2.31 -11.09
CA GLY A 43 10.43 0.95 -11.63
C GLY A 43 9.06 0.28 -11.77
N GLY A 44 7.95 1.04 -11.72
CA GLY A 44 6.59 0.51 -11.72
C GLY A 44 6.22 -0.22 -10.43
N GLN A 45 6.87 0.11 -9.30
CA GLN A 45 6.65 -0.54 -8.01
C GLN A 45 5.49 0.10 -7.24
N ALA A 46 4.75 -0.72 -6.49
CA ALA A 46 3.79 -0.24 -5.50
C ALA A 46 4.52 0.19 -4.22
N ARG A 47 3.89 1.00 -3.38
CA ARG A 47 4.46 1.43 -2.10
C ARG A 47 3.69 0.83 -0.93
N VAL A 48 4.41 0.42 0.12
CA VAL A 48 3.81 -0.10 1.35
C VAL A 48 3.34 1.07 2.22
N PHE A 49 2.07 1.05 2.62
CA PHE A 49 1.44 2.02 3.51
C PHE A 49 0.97 1.33 4.79
N ASP A 50 1.31 1.86 5.96
CA ASP A 50 0.86 1.33 7.26
C ASP A 50 -0.37 2.09 7.73
N THR A 51 -1.54 1.47 7.58
CA THR A 51 -2.80 2.15 7.90
C THR A 51 -2.94 2.47 9.38
N ALA A 52 -2.24 1.76 10.27
CA ALA A 52 -2.29 2.02 11.71
C ALA A 52 -1.37 3.16 12.15
N ASN A 53 -0.37 3.51 11.33
CA ASN A 53 0.61 4.54 11.61
C ASN A 53 0.92 5.35 10.35
N PRO A 54 -0.08 6.05 9.78
CA PRO A 54 0.15 6.89 8.61
C PRO A 54 1.20 7.97 8.92
N THR A 55 1.91 8.37 7.87
CA THR A 55 2.89 9.46 7.94
C THR A 55 2.60 10.45 6.83
N GLY A 56 3.20 11.65 6.85
CA GLY A 56 3.02 12.60 5.75
C GLY A 56 1.66 13.30 5.69
N SER A 57 0.74 13.03 6.63
CA SER A 57 -0.62 13.58 6.71
C SER A 57 -1.64 12.96 5.74
N ASP A 58 -1.32 11.81 5.13
CA ASP A 58 -2.29 10.93 4.47
C ASP A 58 -2.96 10.07 5.56
N GLU A 59 -4.05 10.58 6.12
CA GLU A 59 -4.81 9.92 7.18
C GLU A 59 -6.11 9.28 6.66
N ASP A 60 -6.48 9.51 5.41
CA ASP A 60 -7.74 9.05 4.84
C ASP A 60 -7.75 7.55 4.53
N LEU A 61 -6.57 6.95 4.37
CA LEU A 61 -6.39 5.49 4.39
C LEU A 61 -6.11 4.93 5.79
N GLY A 62 -6.07 5.77 6.82
CA GLY A 62 -5.77 5.38 8.19
C GLY A 62 -6.85 4.51 8.84
N THR A 63 -6.42 3.57 9.70
CA THR A 63 -7.29 2.66 10.46
C THR A 63 -6.75 2.39 11.86
N PRO A 64 -7.57 2.31 12.93
CA PRO A 64 -9.01 2.59 12.97
C PRO A 64 -9.35 4.04 12.59
N ASN A 65 -10.62 4.29 12.32
CA ASN A 65 -11.14 5.65 12.21
C ASN A 65 -10.98 6.42 13.53
N SER A 66 -10.77 7.73 13.43
CA SER A 66 -10.57 8.66 14.55
C SER A 66 -11.72 8.70 15.56
N ALA A 67 -12.95 8.41 15.14
CA ALA A 67 -14.09 8.26 16.06
C ALA A 67 -13.94 7.08 17.04
N PHE A 68 -13.06 6.12 16.73
CA PHE A 68 -12.69 5.00 17.62
C PHE A 68 -11.30 5.17 18.23
N GLY A 69 -10.68 6.36 18.10
CA GLY A 69 -9.36 6.67 18.64
C GLY A 69 -8.17 6.23 17.78
N GLY A 70 -8.40 5.86 16.51
CA GLY A 70 -7.33 5.59 15.55
C GLY A 70 -6.94 6.81 14.70
N PRO A 71 -6.00 6.66 13.75
CA PRO A 71 -5.53 7.77 12.92
C PRO A 71 -6.46 8.11 11.74
N GLY A 72 -7.42 7.26 11.38
CA GLY A 72 -8.19 7.40 10.14
C GLY A 72 -9.13 8.60 10.09
N ILE A 73 -8.99 9.45 9.09
CA ILE A 73 -9.87 10.61 8.85
C ILE A 73 -10.32 10.61 7.39
N GLY A 74 -11.54 10.16 7.12
CA GLY A 74 -12.12 10.18 5.76
C GLY A 74 -13.27 11.16 5.64
N ASP A 75 -13.30 11.92 4.54
CA ASP A 75 -14.31 12.97 4.29
C ASP A 75 -15.67 12.43 3.82
N PHE A 76 -15.78 11.14 3.47
CA PHE A 76 -16.93 10.62 2.70
C PHE A 76 -17.62 9.36 3.29
N GLY A 77 -17.38 9.01 4.56
CA GLY A 77 -17.94 7.80 5.15
C GLY A 77 -18.43 7.95 6.59
N SER A 78 -19.38 7.10 7.00
CA SER A 78 -19.65 6.87 8.42
C SER A 78 -18.42 6.25 9.08
N PRO A 79 -18.15 6.52 10.37
CA PRO A 79 -17.13 5.80 11.12
C PRO A 79 -17.46 4.30 11.18
N THR A 80 -16.82 3.50 10.35
CA THR A 80 -17.13 2.06 10.21
C THR A 80 -15.97 1.17 10.64
N ASN A 81 -14.73 1.65 10.57
CA ASN A 81 -13.56 0.84 10.89
C ASN A 81 -13.02 1.13 12.30
N SER A 82 -13.32 0.24 13.25
CA SER A 82 -12.91 0.36 14.65
C SER A 82 -11.65 -0.44 15.01
N VAL A 83 -10.98 -1.05 14.03
CA VAL A 83 -9.79 -1.88 14.22
C VAL A 83 -8.67 -1.47 13.27
N ALA A 84 -7.42 -1.70 13.67
CA ALA A 84 -6.26 -1.55 12.80
C ALA A 84 -6.26 -2.67 11.75
N LEU A 85 -6.07 -2.33 10.47
CA LEU A 85 -6.12 -3.27 9.35
C LEU A 85 -4.74 -3.63 8.75
N GLY A 86 -3.66 -3.12 9.33
CA GLY A 86 -2.29 -3.45 8.91
C GLY A 86 -1.84 -2.66 7.68
N LYS A 87 -0.95 -3.25 6.88
CA LYS A 87 -0.36 -2.62 5.71
C LYS A 87 -1.15 -2.90 4.44
N VAL A 88 -1.10 -1.94 3.53
CA VAL A 88 -1.68 -2.03 2.20
C VAL A 88 -0.67 -1.57 1.15
N LEU A 89 -0.98 -1.83 -0.11
CA LEU A 89 -0.21 -1.32 -1.23
C LEU A 89 -0.93 -0.12 -1.84
N ILE A 90 -0.19 0.97 -2.05
CA ILE A 90 -0.66 2.18 -2.69
C ILE A 90 0.14 2.48 -3.95
N ILE A 91 -0.44 3.33 -4.79
CA ILE A 91 0.30 4.07 -5.81
C ILE A 91 0.75 5.35 -5.14
N GLN A 92 2.05 5.61 -5.05
CA GLN A 92 2.53 6.82 -4.40
C GLN A 92 2.15 8.07 -5.21
N GLU A 93 1.76 9.16 -4.55
CA GLU A 93 1.37 10.42 -5.18
C GLU A 93 2.56 11.16 -5.85
N SER A 94 3.67 11.29 -5.13
CA SER A 94 4.85 12.08 -5.54
C SER A 94 6.15 11.53 -4.94
N ASP A 95 7.30 11.97 -5.47
CA ASP A 95 8.64 11.59 -4.99
C ASP A 95 8.94 12.22 -3.62
N LYS A 96 8.54 11.51 -2.55
CA LYS A 96 8.73 11.92 -1.15
C LYS A 96 8.87 10.71 -0.22
N ASP A 97 9.53 10.90 0.92
CA ASP A 97 9.82 9.82 1.87
C ASP A 97 8.57 9.24 2.55
N ALA A 98 7.55 10.06 2.80
CA ALA A 98 6.32 9.61 3.43
C ALA A 98 5.38 8.94 2.41
N PRO A 99 4.89 7.71 2.69
CA PRO A 99 3.78 7.11 1.94
C PRO A 99 2.58 8.04 1.88
N ASP A 100 2.08 8.24 0.67
CA ASP A 100 0.92 9.08 0.39
C ASP A 100 0.28 8.60 -0.91
N ASP A 101 -0.97 8.17 -0.88
CA ASP A 101 -1.61 7.58 -2.04
C ASP A 101 -1.96 8.61 -3.12
N ASN A 102 -1.86 8.18 -4.37
CA ASN A 102 -2.15 9.02 -5.51
C ASN A 102 -3.66 9.30 -5.55
N GLN A 103 -4.07 10.52 -5.22
CA GLN A 103 -5.48 10.96 -5.24
C GLN A 103 -6.22 10.71 -6.58
N PHE A 104 -5.49 10.56 -7.68
CA PHE A 104 -6.04 10.26 -9.01
C PHE A 104 -6.24 8.76 -9.26
N GLY A 105 -5.83 7.91 -8.32
CA GLY A 105 -5.87 6.46 -8.41
C GLY A 105 -4.93 5.90 -9.48
N GLY A 106 -5.32 4.77 -10.07
CA GLY A 106 -4.53 4.04 -11.06
C GLY A 106 -4.78 2.55 -10.99
N VAL A 107 -3.78 1.75 -11.36
CA VAL A 107 -3.87 0.29 -11.36
C VAL A 107 -2.70 -0.31 -10.59
N ILE A 108 -3.01 -1.16 -9.62
CA ILE A 108 -2.05 -2.12 -9.05
C ILE A 108 -2.36 -3.49 -9.66
N SER A 109 -1.38 -4.06 -10.35
CA SER A 109 -1.50 -5.36 -11.02
C SER A 109 -0.76 -6.44 -10.24
N PHE A 110 -1.42 -7.58 -10.04
CA PHE A 110 -0.83 -8.79 -9.47
C PHE A 110 -0.72 -9.83 -10.58
N MET A 111 0.49 -10.28 -10.90
CA MET A 111 0.74 -11.20 -12.00
C MET A 111 1.49 -12.44 -11.55
N PHE A 112 0.92 -13.61 -11.78
CA PHE A 112 1.62 -14.89 -11.65
C PHE A 112 2.49 -15.10 -12.89
N VAL A 113 3.80 -14.88 -12.75
CA VAL A 113 4.78 -14.93 -13.84
C VAL A 113 5.65 -16.18 -13.81
N ASP A 114 5.78 -16.81 -12.64
CA ASP A 114 6.54 -18.04 -12.48
C ASP A 114 5.64 -19.13 -11.85
N PRO A 115 5.38 -20.25 -12.53
CA PRO A 115 4.64 -21.34 -11.92
C PRO A 115 5.47 -22.01 -10.81
N VAL A 116 5.17 -21.63 -9.56
CA VAL A 116 5.67 -22.30 -8.35
C VAL A 116 4.84 -23.57 -8.05
N LYS A 117 5.47 -24.57 -7.44
CA LYS A 117 4.89 -25.88 -7.15
C LYS A 117 4.32 -26.00 -5.74
#